data_AF-A0A933T5R6-F1
#
_entry.id   AF-A0A933T5R6-F1
#
_cell.length_a   1.000
_cell.length_b   1.000
_cell.length_c   1.000
_cell.angle_alpha   90.00
_cell.angle_beta   90.00
_cell.angle_gamma   90.00
#
_symmetry.space_group_name_H-M   'P 1'
#
loop_
_entity.id
_entity.type
_entity.pdbx_description
1 polymer ?
#
loop_
_entity_poly.entity_id
_entity_poly.type
_entity_poly.pdbx_seq_one_letter_code
_entity_poly.pdbx_strand_id
1 'polypeptide(L)' 'MSKVEDNYENETICIKFCGTCPTYPGVKGELLFCGRSKSHSPKQKSGCNCGLCDIWNKYDLSGFYYCIEGEAE' A
#
# COMPACT_ATOMS: atom_id res chain seq x y z
N MET A 1 9.95 11.03 6.77
CA MET A 1 9.63 10.60 5.39
C MET A 1 8.80 11.68 4.71
N SER A 2 8.85 11.80 3.39
CA SER A 2 7.95 12.69 2.66
C SER A 2 6.60 12.02 2.50
N LYS A 3 5.51 12.79 2.58
CA LYS A 3 4.15 12.30 2.31
C LYS A 3 4.11 11.66 0.92
N VAL A 4 3.59 10.43 0.83
CA VAL A 4 3.39 9.74 -0.45
C VAL A 4 2.37 10.53 -1.26
N GLU A 5 2.73 10.88 -2.49
CA GLU A 5 1.85 11.68 -3.35
C GLU A 5 0.67 10.85 -3.86
N ASP A 6 -0.52 11.44 -3.79
CA ASP A 6 -1.74 10.86 -4.36
C ASP A 6 -1.84 11.18 -5.85
N ASN A 7 -1.27 10.30 -6.68
CA ASN A 7 -1.25 10.45 -8.12
C ASN A 7 -1.36 9.09 -8.85
N TYR A 8 -1.66 9.16 -10.15
CA TYR A 8 -1.90 7.98 -11.00
C TYR A 8 -0.71 7.03 -11.10
N GLU A 9 0.53 7.55 -11.06
CA GLU A 9 1.75 6.74 -11.07
C GLU A 9 1.80 5.85 -9.82
N ASN A 10 1.64 6.46 -8.65
CA ASN A 10 1.66 5.75 -7.38
C ASN A 10 0.46 4.80 -7.24
N GLU A 11 -0.73 5.17 -7.73
CA GLU A 11 -1.87 4.25 -7.79
C GLU A 11 -1.56 3.00 -8.63
N THR A 12 -0.95 3.18 -9.80
CA THR A 12 -0.59 2.08 -10.70
C THR A 12 0.44 1.15 -10.06
N ILE A 13 1.44 1.70 -9.38
CA ILE A 13 2.41 0.91 -8.60
C ILE A 13 1.68 0.13 -7.50
N CYS A 14 0.77 0.78 -6.76
CA CYS A 14 0.00 0.10 -5.73
C CYS A 14 -0.83 -1.06 -6.29
N ILE A 15 -1.49 -0.91 -7.46
CA ILE A 15 -2.20 -2.02 -8.11
C ILE A 15 -1.26 -3.19 -8.39
N LYS A 16 -0.08 -2.92 -8.94
CA LYS A 16 0.91 -3.95 -9.30
C LYS A 16 1.39 -4.76 -8.09
N PHE A 17 1.71 -4.09 -6.98
CA PHE A 17 2.31 -4.74 -5.80
C PHE A 17 1.29 -5.18 -4.75
N CYS A 18 0.28 -4.35 -4.47
CA CYS A 18 -0.74 -4.68 -3.49
C CYS A 18 -1.85 -5.55 -4.09
N GLY A 19 -2.18 -5.40 -5.38
CA GLY A 19 -3.23 -6.20 -6.03
C GLY A 19 -2.92 -7.71 -6.12
N THR A 20 -1.65 -8.09 -5.95
CA THR A 20 -1.19 -9.49 -5.86
C THR A 20 -0.66 -9.84 -4.46
N CYS A 21 -0.82 -8.94 -3.48
CA CYS A 21 -0.29 -9.11 -2.13
C CYS A 21 -1.11 -10.14 -1.35
N PRO A 22 -0.47 -11.12 -0.67
CA PRO A 22 -1.17 -12.13 0.13
C PRO A 22 -2.09 -11.57 1.22
N THR A 23 -1.80 -10.37 1.74
CA THR A 23 -2.66 -9.71 2.74
C THR A 23 -3.88 -9.03 2.13
N TYR A 24 -3.77 -8.43 0.94
CA TYR A 24 -4.84 -7.59 0.39
C TYR A 24 -5.71 -8.36 -0.62
N PRO A 25 -7.02 -8.51 -0.38
CA PRO A 25 -7.88 -9.36 -1.21
C PRO A 25 -8.34 -8.73 -2.54
N GLY A 26 -7.86 -7.52 -2.90
CA GLY A 26 -8.18 -6.90 -4.19
C GLY A 26 -9.55 -6.23 -4.27
N VAL A 27 -9.93 -5.43 -3.27
CA VAL A 27 -11.16 -4.64 -3.28
C VAL A 27 -11.10 -3.57 -4.40
N LYS A 28 -12.13 -3.52 -5.24
CA LYS A 28 -12.19 -2.52 -6.32
C LYS A 28 -12.29 -1.11 -5.73
N GLY A 29 -11.48 -0.19 -6.25
CA GLY A 29 -11.48 1.22 -5.86
C GLY A 29 -10.66 1.54 -4.61
N GLU A 30 -10.17 0.54 -3.88
CA GLU A 30 -9.27 0.74 -2.73
C GLU A 30 -7.82 0.53 -3.18
N LEU A 31 -7.05 1.62 -3.19
CA LEU A 31 -5.68 1.68 -3.70
C LEU A 31 -4.85 2.72 -2.95
N LEU A 32 -3.54 2.66 -3.14
CA LEU A 32 -2.55 3.61 -2.62
C LEU A 32 -2.60 3.76 -1.08
N PHE A 33 -2.63 2.63 -0.36
CA PHE A 33 -2.85 2.63 1.08
C PHE A 33 -1.84 3.45 1.89
N CYS A 34 -0.56 3.44 1.50
CA CYS A 34 0.50 4.21 2.17
C CYS A 34 0.41 5.72 1.96
N GLY A 35 -0.39 6.20 0.98
CA GLY A 35 -0.59 7.63 0.72
C GLY A 35 -2.02 8.13 0.92
N ARG A 36 -2.97 7.22 1.16
CA ARG A 36 -4.40 7.54 1.33
C ARG A 36 -4.92 7.07 2.69
N SER A 37 -5.45 5.85 2.73
CA SER A 37 -6.05 5.27 3.93
C SER A 37 -6.00 3.76 3.83
N LYS A 38 -6.22 3.07 4.96
CA LYS A 38 -6.31 1.61 5.00
C LYS A 38 -7.53 1.08 4.25
N SER A 39 -7.47 -0.19 3.87
CA SER A 39 -8.60 -0.94 3.34
C SER A 39 -9.55 -1.34 4.47
N HIS A 40 -10.83 -1.55 4.15
CA HIS A 40 -11.80 -2.11 5.10
C HIS A 40 -11.82 -3.65 5.13
N SER A 41 -11.11 -4.31 4.21
CA SER A 41 -11.26 -5.76 3.99
C SER A 41 -10.23 -6.65 4.69
N PRO A 42 -8.91 -6.40 4.64
CA PRO A 42 -7.95 -7.30 5.27
C PRO A 42 -8.07 -7.21 6.80
N LYS A 43 -8.44 -8.32 7.43
CA LYS A 43 -8.60 -8.41 8.89
C LYS A 43 -7.37 -8.95 9.61
N GLN A 44 -6.40 -9.50 8.87
CA GLN A 44 -5.19 -10.10 9.42
C GLN A 44 -4.03 -10.00 8.43
N LYS A 45 -2.80 -10.04 8.97
CA LYS A 45 -1.56 -10.04 8.19
C LYS A 45 -1.29 -11.44 7.65
N SER A 46 -1.02 -11.56 6.36
CA SER A 46 -0.72 -12.84 5.69
C SER A 46 0.50 -12.75 4.75
N GLY A 47 1.44 -11.84 5.05
CA GLY A 47 2.60 -11.48 4.23
C GLY A 47 2.37 -10.18 3.45
N CYS A 48 3.39 -9.29 3.36
CA CYS A 48 3.31 -8.05 2.58
C CYS A 48 4.39 -7.95 1.50
N ASN A 49 3.99 -7.48 0.32
CA ASN A 49 4.87 -7.06 -0.76
C ASN A 49 5.46 -5.65 -0.56
N CYS A 50 5.17 -4.98 0.56
CA CYS A 50 5.48 -3.58 0.80
C CYS A 50 6.98 -3.27 0.60
N GLY A 51 7.88 -4.10 1.18
CA GLY A 51 9.33 -3.91 1.05
C GLY A 51 9.90 -4.20 -0.34
N LEU A 52 9.07 -4.69 -1.27
CA LEU A 52 9.41 -4.86 -2.69
C LEU A 52 8.77 -3.79 -3.57
N CYS A 53 7.91 -2.94 -3.01
CA CYS A 53 7.12 -1.96 -3.74
C CYS A 53 7.96 -0.73 -4.12
N ASP A 54 7.80 -0.27 -5.37
CA ASP A 54 8.55 0.89 -5.86
C ASP A 54 8.24 2.18 -5.07
N ILE A 55 7.00 2.35 -4.57
CA ILE A 55 6.65 3.48 -3.68
C ILE A 55 7.43 3.43 -2.37
N TRP A 56 7.57 2.23 -1.78
CA TRP A 56 8.24 2.05 -0.51
C TRP A 56 9.70 2.52 -0.61
N ASN A 57 10.40 2.12 -1.69
CA ASN A 57 11.76 2.55 -1.95
C ASN A 57 11.86 4.04 -2.34
N LYS A 58 10.95 4.53 -3.20
CA LYS A 58 10.95 5.93 -3.68
C LYS A 58 10.80 6.95 -2.54
N TYR A 59 9.99 6.64 -1.54
CA TYR A 59 9.72 7.53 -0.39
C TYR A 59 10.46 7.12 0.89
N ASP A 60 11.38 6.15 0.80
CA ASP A 60 12.16 5.60 1.92
C ASP A 60 11.27 5.23 3.11
N LEU A 61 10.16 4.55 2.82
CA LEU A 61 9.18 4.19 3.85
C LEU A 61 9.77 3.10 4.76
N SER A 62 9.35 3.04 6.02
CA SER A 62 9.79 2.01 6.97
C SER A 62 8.65 1.07 7.41
N GLY A 63 7.40 1.52 7.29
CA GLY A 63 6.21 0.76 7.64
C GLY A 63 5.84 -0.32 6.63
N PHE A 64 4.96 -1.22 7.06
CA PHE A 64 4.43 -2.33 6.28
C PHE A 64 2.92 -2.46 6.54
N TYR A 65 2.24 -3.26 5.72
CA TYR A 65 0.82 -3.55 5.88
C TYR A 65 -0.06 -2.29 5.86
N TYR A 66 0.28 -1.29 5.05
CA TYR A 66 -0.51 -0.04 4.95
C TYR A 66 -1.99 -0.27 4.60
N CYS A 67 -2.33 -1.38 3.93
CA CYS A 67 -3.72 -1.79 3.71
C CYS A 67 -4.49 -2.11 5.01
N ILE A 68 -3.81 -2.31 6.14
CA ILE A 68 -4.37 -2.51 7.48
C ILE A 68 -4.06 -1.30 8.38
N GLU A 69 -2.82 -0.82 8.36
CA GLU A 69 -2.32 0.20 9.30
C GLU A 69 -2.77 1.61 8.92
N GLY A 70 -2.89 1.92 7.62
CA GLY A 70 -3.25 3.26 7.14
C GLY A 70 -2.13 3.92 6.35
N GLU A 71 -2.20 5.23 6.22
CA GLU A 71 -1.16 6.04 5.57
C GLU A 71 0.18 5.94 6.32
N ALA A 72 1.29 6.20 5.61
CA ALA A 72 2.60 6.27 6.22
C ALA A 72 2.77 7.59 7.00
N GLU A 73 3.16 7.49 8.28
CA GLU A 73 3.59 8.63 9.13
C GLU A 73 5.04 9.06 8.86
#